data_AF-A0A0F3MA70-F1
#
_entry.id   AF-A0A0F3MA70-F1
#
_cell.length_a   1.000
_cell.length_b   1.000
_cell.length_c   1.000
_cell.angle_alpha   90.00
_cell.angle_beta   90.00
_cell.angle_gamma   90.00
#
_symmetry.space_group_name_H-M   'P 1'
#
loop_
_entity.id
_entity.type
_entity.pdbx_description
1 polymer ?
#
loop_
_entity_poly.entity_id
_entity_poly.type
_entity_poly.pdbx_seq_one_letter_code
_entity_poly.pdbx_strand_id
1 'polypeptide(L)'
;MIDFGIKLCLINYCLMITNFISNIINPIKLIIYNLYMAVWSLDFYNDIRKRYIGYGFRYITAIVCLGAIAWLFAKLSMFKDVNDYLTRNKLESQTGLIIDNILSKWPEIYYDNQQISLLEPTPYLITDDNHTILIAIDPESKITGAEISNILIVMAKDNIQIVDHATGRTTKIFYNSILGNKKLLIDSSYIKNLLTEALQKKYNIILLCILMLYPLVVLGFLIFIAFKKL
;
A
#
# COMPACT_ATOMS: atom_id res chain seq x y z
N MET A 1 10.64 -17.97 2.21
CA MET A 1 10.93 -16.61 2.75
C MET A 1 10.75 -15.50 1.71
N ILE A 2 11.13 -15.71 0.44
CA ILE A 2 10.97 -14.73 -0.66
C ILE A 2 9.49 -14.52 -1.06
N ASP A 3 8.66 -15.59 -1.03
CA ASP A 3 7.21 -15.53 -1.28
C ASP A 3 6.41 -14.72 -0.20
N PHE A 4 7.00 -14.51 0.99
CA PHE A 4 6.41 -13.65 2.02
C PHE A 4 6.65 -12.17 1.73
N GLY A 5 7.86 -11.81 1.28
CA GLY A 5 8.21 -10.44 0.91
C GLY A 5 7.41 -9.93 -0.29
N ILE A 6 7.16 -10.80 -1.27
CA ILE A 6 6.41 -10.46 -2.49
C ILE A 6 4.92 -10.23 -2.22
N LYS A 7 4.29 -11.12 -1.44
CA LYS A 7 2.89 -10.98 -1.03
C LYS A 7 2.68 -9.78 -0.09
N LEU A 8 3.67 -9.48 0.74
CA LEU A 8 3.69 -8.27 1.57
C LEU A 8 3.93 -7.00 0.73
N CYS A 9 4.70 -7.10 -0.35
CA CYS A 9 4.93 -6.01 -1.29
C CYS A 9 3.66 -5.67 -2.09
N LEU A 10 2.93 -6.68 -2.59
CA LEU A 10 1.61 -6.49 -3.23
C LEU A 10 0.57 -5.88 -2.29
N ILE A 11 0.57 -6.25 -0.99
CA ILE A 11 -0.29 -5.62 0.03
C ILE A 11 0.19 -4.19 0.35
N ASN A 12 1.50 -3.96 0.44
CA ASN A 12 2.08 -2.61 0.59
C ASN A 12 1.83 -1.72 -0.65
N TYR A 13 1.67 -2.32 -1.83
CA TYR A 13 1.35 -1.62 -3.07
C TYR A 13 -0.14 -1.33 -3.25
N CYS A 14 -1.04 -2.21 -2.78
CA CYS A 14 -2.43 -1.84 -2.53
C CYS A 14 -2.53 -0.71 -1.48
N LEU A 15 -1.63 -0.70 -0.51
CA LEU A 15 -1.42 0.43 0.40
C LEU A 15 -0.75 1.63 -0.27
N MET A 16 -0.21 1.55 -1.49
CA MET A 16 0.37 2.68 -2.23
C MET A 16 -0.63 3.29 -3.23
N ILE A 17 -1.68 2.56 -3.60
CA ILE A 17 -2.94 3.10 -4.16
C ILE A 17 -3.62 4.06 -3.17
N THR A 18 -3.18 4.04 -1.90
CA THR A 18 -3.33 5.21 -1.04
C THR A 18 -2.62 6.47 -1.54
N ASN A 19 -2.13 6.57 -2.77
CA ASN A 19 -2.00 7.85 -3.48
C ASN A 19 -3.34 8.61 -3.58
N PHE A 20 -4.48 7.95 -3.30
CA PHE A 20 -5.73 8.64 -2.94
C PHE A 20 -5.61 9.52 -1.67
N ILE A 21 -4.64 9.24 -0.80
CA ILE A 21 -4.21 10.10 0.31
C ILE A 21 -3.79 11.48 -0.22
N SER A 22 -3.46 11.68 -1.50
CA SER A 22 -3.20 12.99 -2.13
C SER A 22 -4.30 14.04 -1.89
N ASN A 23 -5.59 13.65 -1.93
CA ASN A 23 -6.71 14.58 -1.70
C ASN A 23 -7.17 14.68 -0.24
N ILE A 24 -6.76 13.73 0.61
CA ILE A 24 -6.93 13.79 2.08
C ILE A 24 -5.70 14.48 2.74
N ILE A 25 -4.60 14.58 2.00
CA ILE A 25 -3.33 15.17 2.44
C ILE A 25 -3.51 16.63 2.75
N ASN A 26 -4.29 17.46 2.05
CA ASN A 26 -4.29 18.88 2.40
C ASN A 26 -4.79 19.19 3.82
N PRO A 27 -5.94 18.69 4.30
CA PRO A 27 -6.36 18.91 5.69
C PRO A 27 -5.49 18.14 6.70
N ILE A 28 -5.03 16.93 6.40
CA ILE A 28 -4.13 16.17 7.29
C ILE A 28 -2.73 16.78 7.32
N LYS A 29 -2.23 17.33 6.22
CA LYS A 29 -0.96 18.05 6.10
C LYS A 29 -1.09 19.42 6.73
N LEU A 30 -2.24 20.07 6.72
CA LEU A 30 -2.50 21.29 7.50
C LEU A 30 -2.53 20.98 9.00
N ILE A 31 -3.16 19.87 9.42
CA ILE A 31 -3.17 19.40 10.81
C ILE A 31 -1.78 18.94 11.25
N ILE A 32 -1.06 18.19 10.43
CA ILE A 32 0.33 17.76 10.64
C ILE A 32 1.28 18.96 10.56
N TYR A 33 1.03 19.96 9.72
CA TYR A 33 1.83 21.18 9.64
C TYR A 33 1.58 22.09 10.83
N ASN A 34 0.34 22.20 11.31
CA ASN A 34 0.03 22.90 12.54
C ASN A 34 0.52 22.15 13.77
N LEU A 35 0.44 20.81 13.79
CA LEU A 35 1.10 19.96 14.77
C LEU A 35 2.62 20.09 14.64
N TYR A 36 3.20 20.14 13.45
CA TYR A 36 4.62 20.28 13.20
C TYR A 36 5.12 21.65 13.66
N MET A 37 4.40 22.73 13.38
CA MET A 37 4.69 24.08 13.88
C MET A 37 4.52 24.16 15.39
N ALA A 38 3.51 23.49 15.95
CA ALA A 38 3.35 23.32 17.40
C ALA A 38 4.38 22.35 18.00
N VAL A 39 5.03 21.47 17.20
CA VAL A 39 6.00 20.43 17.61
C VAL A 39 7.46 20.87 17.41
N TRP A 40 7.73 21.83 16.52
CA TRP A 40 9.07 22.26 16.09
C TRP A 40 9.39 23.72 16.42
N SER A 41 8.44 24.49 16.95
CA SER A 41 8.78 25.71 17.66
C SER A 41 9.50 25.35 18.97
N LEU A 42 10.83 25.41 18.94
CA LEU A 42 11.69 25.27 20.13
C LEU A 42 11.23 26.21 21.25
N ASP A 43 10.73 27.40 20.89
CA ASP A 43 10.20 28.39 21.82
C ASP A 43 8.88 27.95 22.45
N PHE A 44 7.97 27.32 21.71
CA PHE A 44 6.71 26.78 22.24
C PHE A 44 6.95 25.64 23.24
N TYR A 45 7.91 24.74 22.95
CA TYR A 45 8.29 23.67 23.88
C TYR A 45 8.97 24.21 25.13
N ASN A 46 9.87 25.17 24.97
CA ASN A 46 10.52 25.80 26.11
C ASN A 46 9.51 26.57 26.97
N ASP A 47 8.53 27.24 26.38
CA ASP A 47 7.49 27.96 27.12
C ASP A 47 6.51 27.02 27.82
N ILE A 48 6.04 25.96 27.16
CA ILE A 48 5.18 24.95 27.81
C ILE A 48 5.95 24.20 28.90
N ARG A 49 7.21 23.82 28.68
CA ARG A 49 8.04 23.14 29.67
C ARG A 49 8.34 24.03 30.87
N LYS A 50 8.66 25.31 30.66
CA LYS A 50 8.95 26.28 31.74
C LYS A 50 7.69 26.65 32.53
N ARG A 51 6.53 26.78 31.86
CA ARG A 51 5.26 27.15 32.54
C ARG A 51 4.50 25.96 33.13
N TYR A 52 4.69 24.75 32.60
CA TYR A 52 3.90 23.56 32.93
C TYR A 52 4.77 22.31 33.09
N ILE A 53 5.67 22.32 34.08
CA ILE A 53 6.47 21.16 34.47
C ILE A 53 5.54 19.96 34.74
N GLY A 54 5.68 18.90 33.93
CA GLY A 54 4.89 17.67 34.03
C GLY A 54 3.59 17.61 33.23
N TYR A 55 2.91 18.74 32.97
CA TYR A 55 1.63 18.75 32.22
C TYR A 55 1.82 18.80 30.70
N GLY A 56 2.85 19.49 30.20
CA GLY A 56 3.13 19.57 28.75
C GLY A 56 3.45 18.21 28.12
N PHE A 57 4.25 17.39 28.81
CA PHE A 57 4.58 16.03 28.35
C PHE A 57 3.35 15.10 28.30
N ARG A 58 2.45 15.22 29.29
CA ARG A 58 1.18 14.48 29.31
C ARG A 58 0.29 14.86 28.12
N TYR A 59 0.24 16.14 27.77
CA TYR A 59 -0.56 16.64 26.64
C TYR A 59 -0.04 16.13 25.29
N ILE A 60 1.27 16.17 25.06
CA ILE A 60 1.88 15.65 23.83
C ILE A 60 1.66 14.13 23.71
N THR A 61 1.84 13.40 24.81
CA THR A 61 1.61 11.94 24.85
C THR A 61 0.15 11.62 24.51
N ALA A 62 -0.80 12.36 25.07
CA ALA A 62 -2.22 12.19 24.78
C ALA A 62 -2.55 12.43 23.30
N ILE A 63 -1.98 13.48 22.69
CA ILE A 63 -2.16 13.77 21.25
C ILE A 63 -1.59 12.63 20.38
N VAL A 64 -0.39 12.14 20.71
CA VAL A 64 0.24 11.03 19.97
C VAL A 64 -0.62 9.77 20.07
N CYS A 65 -1.11 9.42 21.27
CA CYS A 65 -2.00 8.29 21.47
C CYS A 65 -3.30 8.45 20.66
N LEU A 66 -3.96 9.61 20.73
CA LEU A 66 -5.20 9.87 19.98
C LEU A 66 -4.98 9.80 18.47
N GLY A 67 -3.90 10.37 17.95
CA GLY A 67 -3.54 10.31 16.54
C GLY A 67 -3.26 8.88 16.07
N ALA A 68 -2.54 8.10 16.89
CA ALA A 68 -2.26 6.71 16.58
C ALA A 68 -3.53 5.82 16.65
N ILE A 69 -4.47 6.12 17.55
CA ILE A 69 -5.78 5.44 17.62
C ILE A 69 -6.58 5.74 16.35
N ALA A 70 -6.66 7.01 15.94
CA ALA A 70 -7.36 7.41 14.72
C ALA A 70 -6.75 6.72 13.48
N TRP A 71 -5.43 6.67 13.39
CA TRP A 71 -4.72 5.95 12.33
C TRP A 71 -5.03 4.44 12.34
N LEU A 72 -5.05 3.82 13.52
CA LEU A 72 -5.38 2.41 13.67
C LEU A 72 -6.80 2.11 13.17
N PHE A 73 -7.79 2.92 13.56
CA PHE A 73 -9.16 2.77 13.08
C PHE A 73 -9.26 2.93 11.56
N ALA A 74 -8.55 3.90 10.97
CA ALA A 74 -8.53 4.06 9.53
C ALA A 74 -7.96 2.81 8.82
N LYS A 75 -6.86 2.23 9.33
CA LYS A 75 -6.27 1.01 8.76
C LYS A 75 -7.14 -0.22 8.94
N LEU A 76 -7.79 -0.37 10.09
CA LEU A 76 -8.76 -1.45 10.31
C LEU A 76 -9.97 -1.33 9.39
N SER A 77 -10.49 -0.12 9.18
CA SER A 77 -11.59 0.13 8.23
C SER A 77 -11.18 -0.24 6.82
N MET A 78 -10.03 0.25 6.34
CA MET A 78 -9.51 -0.10 5.01
C MET A 78 -9.33 -1.61 4.85
N PHE A 79 -8.74 -2.28 5.84
CA PHE A 79 -8.53 -3.72 5.79
C PHE A 79 -9.86 -4.51 5.73
N LYS A 80 -10.84 -4.07 6.51
CA LYS A 80 -12.20 -4.62 6.46
C LYS A 80 -12.84 -4.40 5.10
N ASP A 81 -12.73 -3.20 4.53
CA ASP A 81 -13.29 -2.87 3.22
C ASP A 81 -12.70 -3.74 2.10
N VAL A 82 -11.38 -3.96 2.12
CA VAL A 82 -10.69 -4.89 1.20
C VAL A 82 -11.27 -6.30 1.35
N ASN A 83 -11.40 -6.78 2.58
CA ASN A 83 -11.93 -8.11 2.85
C ASN A 83 -13.39 -8.25 2.40
N ASP A 84 -14.24 -7.26 2.70
CA ASP A 84 -15.66 -7.26 2.35
C ASP A 84 -15.84 -7.20 0.81
N TYR A 85 -15.02 -6.44 0.09
CA TYR A 85 -15.04 -6.46 -1.38
C TYR A 85 -14.63 -7.84 -1.93
N LEU A 86 -13.50 -8.38 -1.47
CA LEU A 86 -12.95 -9.63 -2.01
C LEU A 86 -13.81 -10.86 -1.68
N THR A 87 -14.49 -10.87 -0.53
CA THR A 87 -15.30 -12.01 -0.08
C THR A 87 -16.80 -11.87 -0.38
N ARG A 88 -17.33 -10.65 -0.43
CA ARG A 88 -18.78 -10.39 -0.52
C ARG A 88 -19.17 -9.47 -1.67
N ASN A 89 -18.22 -9.04 -2.51
CA ASN A 89 -18.45 -8.10 -3.61
C ASN A 89 -19.07 -6.77 -3.15
N LYS A 90 -18.74 -6.32 -1.93
CA LYS A 90 -19.30 -5.10 -1.38
C LYS A 90 -18.63 -3.86 -1.99
N LEU A 91 -19.40 -3.04 -2.72
CA LEU A 91 -18.93 -1.87 -3.48
C LEU A 91 -19.23 -0.51 -2.81
N GLU A 92 -19.78 -0.51 -1.59
CA GLU A 92 -20.16 0.73 -0.90
C GLU A 92 -18.95 1.55 -0.42
N SER A 93 -17.80 0.91 -0.24
CA SER A 93 -16.59 1.58 0.22
C SER A 93 -15.75 2.08 -0.94
N GLN A 94 -15.08 3.21 -0.71
CA GLN A 94 -14.17 3.78 -1.71
C GLN A 94 -13.02 2.82 -2.05
N THR A 95 -12.52 2.09 -1.06
CA THR A 95 -11.52 1.03 -1.25
C THR A 95 -12.03 -0.07 -2.16
N GLY A 96 -13.28 -0.51 -1.99
CA GLY A 96 -13.93 -1.51 -2.84
C GLY A 96 -14.05 -1.03 -4.29
N LEU A 97 -14.48 0.21 -4.50
CA LEU A 97 -14.59 0.82 -5.84
C LEU A 97 -13.24 0.86 -6.57
N ILE A 98 -12.15 1.20 -5.86
CA ILE A 98 -10.82 1.25 -6.48
C ILE A 98 -10.36 -0.14 -6.91
N ILE A 99 -10.55 -1.16 -6.06
CA ILE A 99 -10.18 -2.54 -6.41
C ILE A 99 -11.00 -3.01 -7.60
N ASP A 100 -12.30 -2.69 -7.63
CA ASP A 100 -13.18 -3.04 -8.74
C ASP A 100 -12.78 -2.38 -10.07
N ASN A 101 -12.40 -1.11 -10.03
CA ASN A 101 -11.89 -0.38 -11.20
C ASN A 101 -10.61 -1.02 -11.78
N ILE A 102 -9.75 -1.56 -10.92
CA ILE A 102 -8.53 -2.27 -11.35
C ILE A 102 -8.89 -3.64 -11.94
N LEU A 103 -9.73 -4.42 -11.24
CA LEU A 103 -10.08 -5.76 -11.65
C LEU A 103 -10.95 -5.79 -12.91
N SER A 104 -11.83 -4.81 -13.10
CA SER A 104 -12.69 -4.72 -14.30
C SER A 104 -11.90 -4.39 -15.58
N LYS A 105 -10.74 -3.74 -15.45
CA LYS A 105 -9.82 -3.44 -16.56
C LYS A 105 -8.82 -4.57 -16.82
N TRP A 106 -8.87 -5.67 -16.07
CA TRP A 106 -7.90 -6.75 -16.17
C TRP A 106 -8.11 -7.56 -17.47
N PRO A 107 -7.10 -7.68 -18.35
CA PRO A 107 -7.23 -8.44 -19.59
C PRO A 107 -7.14 -9.94 -19.36
N GLU A 108 -7.53 -10.72 -20.37
CA GLU A 108 -7.23 -12.14 -20.40
C GLU A 108 -5.75 -12.37 -20.73
N ILE A 109 -5.04 -13.07 -19.83
CA ILE A 109 -3.62 -13.37 -19.99
C ILE A 109 -3.45 -14.89 -20.00
N TYR A 110 -2.78 -15.41 -21.02
CA TYR A 110 -2.47 -16.84 -21.11
C TYR A 110 -1.13 -17.10 -20.44
N TYR A 111 -1.09 -18.06 -19.51
CA TYR A 111 0.12 -18.48 -18.84
C TYR A 111 0.51 -19.89 -19.28
N ASP A 112 1.72 -20.05 -19.82
CA ASP A 112 2.31 -21.33 -20.21
C ASP A 112 3.44 -21.75 -19.27
N ASN A 113 3.13 -21.89 -17.96
CA ASN A 113 3.96 -22.52 -16.92
C ASN A 113 5.24 -21.75 -16.54
N GLN A 114 5.65 -20.79 -17.36
CA GLN A 114 6.83 -19.94 -17.15
C GLN A 114 6.61 -18.54 -17.68
N GLN A 115 5.82 -18.40 -18.75
CA GLN A 115 5.65 -17.14 -19.45
C GLN A 115 4.18 -16.77 -19.58
N ILE A 116 3.93 -15.48 -19.65
CA ILE A 116 2.62 -14.93 -20.01
C ILE A 116 2.61 -14.49 -21.48
N SER A 117 1.44 -14.54 -22.10
CA SER A 117 1.16 -13.95 -23.39
C SER A 117 -0.23 -13.32 -23.38
N LEU A 118 -0.41 -12.35 -24.28
CA LEU A 118 -1.68 -11.69 -24.52
C LEU A 118 -2.24 -12.16 -25.87
N LEU A 119 -3.56 -12.07 -26.02
CA LEU A 119 -4.21 -12.34 -27.30
C LEU A 119 -3.76 -11.34 -28.36
N GLU A 120 -3.72 -10.06 -27.99
CA GLU A 120 -3.20 -8.98 -28.83
C GLU A 120 -1.76 -8.63 -28.41
N PRO A 121 -0.84 -8.41 -29.36
CA PRO A 121 0.56 -8.13 -29.05
C PRO A 121 0.79 -6.69 -28.57
N THR A 122 -0.23 -6.02 -28.02
CA THR A 122 -0.19 -4.64 -27.53
C THR A 122 -0.07 -4.62 -26.02
N PRO A 123 0.70 -3.68 -25.44
CA PRO A 123 0.78 -3.57 -23.99
C PRO A 123 -0.57 -3.12 -23.42
N TYR A 124 -1.05 -3.81 -22.39
CA TYR A 124 -2.23 -3.39 -21.64
C TYR A 124 -1.82 -2.52 -20.46
N LEU A 125 -2.46 -1.36 -20.33
CA LEU A 125 -2.19 -0.39 -19.27
C LEU A 125 -3.41 -0.25 -18.38
N ILE A 126 -3.24 -0.54 -17.09
CA ILE A 126 -4.25 -0.31 -16.06
C ILE A 126 -3.90 1.00 -15.37
N THR A 127 -4.73 2.01 -15.54
CA THR A 127 -4.56 3.34 -14.97
C THR A 127 -5.50 3.61 -13.80
N ASP A 128 -5.07 4.48 -12.90
CA ASP A 128 -5.94 5.09 -11.90
C ASP A 128 -6.86 6.16 -12.52
N ASP A 129 -7.71 6.77 -11.69
CA ASP A 129 -8.63 7.83 -12.10
C ASP A 129 -7.91 9.11 -12.55
N ASN A 130 -6.65 9.30 -12.13
CA ASN A 130 -5.77 10.40 -12.53
C ASN A 130 -4.95 10.07 -13.78
N HIS A 131 -5.24 8.98 -14.48
CA HIS A 131 -4.51 8.50 -15.67
C HIS A 131 -3.04 8.11 -15.39
N THR A 132 -2.68 7.89 -14.12
CA THR A 132 -1.39 7.33 -13.74
C THR A 132 -1.39 5.83 -14.02
N ILE A 133 -0.38 5.34 -14.74
CA ILE A 133 -0.26 3.92 -15.06
C ILE A 133 0.15 3.17 -13.78
N LEU A 134 -0.74 2.33 -13.26
CA LEU A 134 -0.48 1.49 -12.09
C LEU A 134 0.16 0.17 -12.50
N ILE A 135 -0.38 -0.48 -13.53
CA ILE A 135 0.08 -1.80 -13.98
C ILE A 135 0.22 -1.75 -15.49
N ALA A 136 1.36 -2.20 -15.99
CA ALA A 136 1.55 -2.47 -17.40
C ALA A 136 1.77 -3.96 -17.64
N ILE A 137 1.13 -4.50 -18.67
CA ILE A 137 1.24 -5.90 -19.07
C ILE A 137 1.81 -5.90 -20.47
N ASP A 138 3.08 -6.23 -20.59
CA ASP A 138 3.87 -6.07 -21.81
C ASP A 138 4.81 -7.27 -22.01
N PRO A 139 4.27 -8.43 -22.43
CA PRO A 139 5.07 -9.62 -22.71
C PRO A 139 5.99 -9.44 -23.92
N GLU A 140 5.70 -8.50 -24.82
CA GLU A 140 6.49 -8.26 -26.04
C GLU A 140 7.55 -7.15 -25.87
N SER A 141 7.69 -6.59 -24.66
CA SER A 141 8.70 -5.56 -24.34
C SER A 141 8.63 -4.32 -25.25
N LYS A 142 7.42 -3.86 -25.55
CA LYS A 142 7.17 -2.65 -26.36
C LYS A 142 7.35 -1.36 -25.57
N ILE A 143 7.22 -1.40 -24.25
CA ILE A 143 7.41 -0.27 -23.35
C ILE A 143 8.91 -0.07 -23.11
N THR A 144 9.38 1.17 -23.22
CA THR A 144 10.79 1.49 -23.04
C THR A 144 11.23 1.42 -21.58
N GLY A 145 12.51 1.17 -21.32
CA GLY A 145 13.05 1.12 -19.96
C GLY A 145 12.83 2.41 -19.14
N ALA A 146 12.82 3.57 -19.81
CA ALA A 146 12.52 4.84 -19.16
C ALA A 146 11.06 4.92 -18.70
N GLU A 147 10.11 4.46 -19.52
CA GLU A 147 8.68 4.39 -19.17
C GLU A 147 8.43 3.36 -18.06
N ILE A 148 9.11 2.21 -18.10
CA ILE A 148 9.03 1.18 -17.06
C ILE A 148 9.36 1.75 -15.68
N SER A 149 10.35 2.65 -15.57
CA SER A 149 10.75 3.25 -14.28
C SER A 149 9.65 4.11 -13.62
N ASN A 150 8.67 4.55 -14.40
CA ASN A 150 7.52 5.33 -13.94
C ASN A 150 6.27 4.47 -13.72
N ILE A 151 6.34 3.17 -13.96
CA ILE A 151 5.23 2.22 -13.80
C ILE A 151 5.49 1.34 -12.58
N LEU A 152 4.46 1.18 -11.76
CA LEU A 152 4.55 0.47 -10.48
C LEU A 152 4.87 -1.01 -10.61
N ILE A 153 4.09 -1.66 -11.47
CA ILE A 153 4.11 -3.10 -11.69
C ILE A 153 4.14 -3.30 -13.19
N VAL A 154 5.18 -3.98 -13.67
CA VAL A 154 5.31 -4.37 -15.07
C VAL A 154 5.31 -5.88 -15.17
N MET A 155 4.28 -6.44 -15.78
CA MET A 155 4.16 -7.85 -16.11
C MET A 155 4.84 -8.08 -17.47
N ALA A 156 6.11 -8.46 -17.43
CA ALA A 156 6.90 -8.83 -18.59
C ALA A 156 6.67 -10.31 -18.95
N LYS A 157 7.29 -10.80 -20.02
CA LYS A 157 7.07 -12.16 -20.53
C LYS A 157 7.23 -13.26 -19.47
N ASP A 158 8.31 -13.22 -18.70
CA ASP A 158 8.75 -14.28 -17.79
C ASP A 158 8.68 -13.89 -16.31
N ASN A 159 8.49 -12.61 -16.02
CA ASN A 159 8.50 -12.08 -14.66
C ASN A 159 7.58 -10.87 -14.47
N ILE A 160 7.18 -10.68 -13.22
CA ILE A 160 6.57 -9.46 -12.71
C ILE A 160 7.69 -8.60 -12.12
N GLN A 161 7.77 -7.36 -12.55
CA GLN A 161 8.72 -6.36 -12.09
C GLN A 161 7.98 -5.35 -11.22
N ILE A 162 8.46 -5.15 -10.00
CA ILE A 162 7.91 -4.16 -9.07
C ILE A 162 8.96 -3.05 -8.92
N VAL A 163 8.58 -1.82 -9.28
CA VAL A 163 9.49 -0.66 -9.30
C VAL A 163 9.25 0.22 -8.09
N ASP A 164 10.27 0.34 -7.24
CA ASP A 164 10.28 1.31 -6.15
C ASP A 164 10.66 2.69 -6.68
N HIS A 165 9.69 3.61 -6.79
CA HIS A 165 9.93 4.97 -7.27
C HIS A 165 10.84 5.81 -6.36
N ALA A 166 10.96 5.47 -5.07
CA ALA A 166 11.81 6.22 -4.16
C ALA A 166 13.30 5.89 -4.34
N THR A 167 13.60 4.64 -4.70
CA THR A 167 14.98 4.15 -4.84
C THR A 167 15.38 3.82 -6.28
N GLY A 168 14.43 3.81 -7.21
CA GLY A 168 14.61 3.36 -8.60
C GLY A 168 14.91 1.86 -8.72
N ARG A 169 14.78 1.08 -7.64
CA ARG A 169 15.10 -0.35 -7.63
C ARG A 169 13.93 -1.17 -8.16
N THR A 170 14.26 -2.13 -9.01
CA THR A 170 13.27 -3.08 -9.55
C THR A 170 13.45 -4.44 -8.93
N THR A 171 12.39 -4.98 -8.34
CA THR A 171 12.35 -6.35 -7.84
C THR A 171 11.66 -7.24 -8.88
N LYS A 172 12.33 -8.32 -9.30
CA LYS A 172 11.78 -9.28 -10.27
C LYS A 172 11.25 -10.51 -9.58
N ILE A 173 10.08 -10.97 -10.02
CA ILE A 173 9.38 -12.12 -9.49
C ILE A 173 8.94 -13.01 -10.63
N PHE A 174 9.42 -14.25 -10.65
CA PHE A 174 9.05 -15.20 -11.71
C PHE A 174 7.66 -15.77 -11.47
N TYR A 175 6.88 -15.92 -12.54
CA TYR A 175 5.49 -16.39 -12.47
C TYR A 175 5.36 -17.77 -11.84
N ASN A 176 6.28 -18.67 -12.15
CA ASN A 176 6.30 -20.04 -11.62
C ASN A 176 6.30 -20.10 -10.07
N SER A 177 6.86 -19.09 -9.41
CA SER A 177 6.90 -19.00 -7.95
C SER A 177 5.53 -18.66 -7.33
N ILE A 178 4.63 -18.07 -8.11
CA ILE A 178 3.29 -17.64 -7.68
C ILE A 178 2.22 -18.59 -8.22
N LEU A 179 2.27 -18.88 -9.52
CA LEU A 179 1.25 -19.60 -10.28
C LEU A 179 1.56 -21.11 -10.42
N GLY A 180 2.78 -21.53 -10.09
CA GLY A 180 3.23 -22.91 -10.28
C GLY A 180 3.46 -23.28 -11.74
N ASN A 181 3.45 -24.59 -12.03
CA ASN A 181 3.85 -25.16 -13.32
C ASN A 181 2.65 -25.63 -14.17
N LYS A 182 1.49 -25.01 -14.04
CA LYS A 182 0.28 -25.39 -14.81
C LYS A 182 -0.09 -24.28 -15.79
N LYS A 183 -0.57 -24.66 -16.97
CA LYS A 183 -1.16 -23.74 -17.94
C LYS A 183 -2.46 -23.18 -17.37
N LEU A 184 -2.63 -21.86 -17.40
CA LEU A 184 -3.74 -21.17 -16.77
C LEU A 184 -4.17 -19.97 -17.62
N LEU A 185 -5.47 -19.69 -17.61
CA LEU A 185 -6.01 -18.41 -18.06
C LEU A 185 -6.11 -17.51 -16.83
N ILE A 186 -5.40 -16.38 -16.86
CA ILE A 186 -5.43 -15.37 -15.80
C ILE A 186 -6.39 -14.28 -16.26
N ASP A 187 -7.61 -14.32 -15.75
CA ASP A 187 -8.63 -13.30 -15.92
C ASP A 187 -8.87 -12.54 -14.60
N SER A 188 -9.77 -11.57 -14.64
CA SER A 188 -10.18 -10.78 -13.46
C SER A 188 -10.66 -11.67 -12.29
N SER A 189 -11.44 -12.70 -12.59
CA SER A 189 -12.00 -13.63 -11.61
C SER A 189 -10.90 -14.45 -10.91
N TYR A 190 -9.95 -14.96 -11.68
CA TYR A 190 -8.79 -15.69 -11.19
C TYR A 190 -7.96 -14.83 -10.25
N ILE A 191 -7.62 -13.59 -10.65
CA ILE A 191 -6.87 -12.66 -9.81
C ILE A 191 -7.62 -12.34 -8.52
N LYS A 192 -8.93 -12.11 -8.61
CA LYS A 192 -9.77 -11.87 -7.43
C LYS A 192 -9.73 -13.06 -6.46
N ASN A 193 -9.91 -14.27 -6.96
CA ASN A 193 -9.85 -15.49 -6.15
C ASN A 193 -8.46 -15.68 -5.52
N LEU A 194 -7.40 -15.45 -6.28
CA LEU A 194 -6.02 -15.53 -5.79
C LEU A 194 -5.77 -14.53 -4.65
N LEU A 195 -6.26 -13.29 -4.80
CA LEU A 195 -6.18 -12.25 -3.76
C LEU A 195 -7.00 -12.63 -2.52
N THR A 196 -8.22 -13.13 -2.72
CA THR A 196 -9.09 -13.60 -1.63
C THR A 196 -8.45 -14.73 -0.84
N GLU A 197 -7.94 -15.76 -1.51
CA GLU A 197 -7.25 -16.89 -0.86
C GLU A 197 -6.01 -16.44 -0.11
N ALA A 198 -5.19 -15.58 -0.71
CA ALA A 198 -3.99 -15.04 -0.08
C ALA A 198 -4.33 -14.22 1.18
N LEU A 199 -5.40 -13.42 1.12
CA LEU A 199 -5.90 -12.63 2.25
C LEU A 199 -6.43 -13.54 3.36
N GLN A 200 -7.33 -14.47 3.06
CA GLN A 200 -7.93 -15.36 4.05
C GLN A 200 -6.89 -16.21 4.76
N LYS A 201 -5.92 -16.77 4.02
CA LYS A 201 -4.84 -17.58 4.59
C LYS A 201 -4.00 -16.82 5.62
N LYS A 202 -3.87 -15.50 5.47
CA LYS A 202 -3.03 -14.65 6.32
C LYS A 202 -3.82 -13.64 7.15
N TYR A 203 -5.15 -13.74 7.17
CA TYR A 203 -6.03 -12.72 7.72
C TYR A 203 -5.66 -12.36 9.16
N ASN A 204 -5.55 -13.37 10.04
CA ASN A 204 -5.21 -13.18 11.45
C ASN A 204 -3.80 -12.58 11.63
N ILE A 205 -2.85 -12.94 10.78
CA ILE A 205 -1.48 -12.41 10.84
C ILE A 205 -1.47 -10.94 10.45
N ILE A 206 -2.15 -10.57 9.35
CA ILE A 206 -2.23 -9.19 8.89
C ILE A 206 -2.96 -8.32 9.91
N LEU A 207 -4.08 -8.82 10.46
CA LEU A 207 -4.81 -8.15 11.53
C LEU A 207 -3.94 -7.92 12.76
N LEU A 208 -3.19 -8.93 13.20
CA LEU A 208 -2.25 -8.80 14.30
C LEU A 208 -1.16 -7.76 14.01
N CYS A 209 -0.61 -7.73 12.80
CA CYS A 209 0.37 -6.72 12.39
C CYS A 209 -0.21 -5.30 12.47
N ILE A 210 -1.44 -5.09 12.00
CA ILE A 210 -2.12 -3.78 12.09
C ILE A 210 -2.29 -3.36 13.56
N LEU A 211 -2.72 -4.28 14.42
CA LEU A 211 -2.89 -4.01 15.85
C LEU A 211 -1.55 -3.73 16.56
N MET A 212 -0.47 -4.42 16.19
CA MET A 212 0.86 -4.25 16.76
C MET A 212 1.60 -3.01 16.25
N LEU A 213 1.21 -2.45 15.11
CA LEU A 213 1.76 -1.19 14.59
C LEU A 213 1.41 0.00 15.50
N TYR A 214 0.24 -0.01 16.13
CA TYR A 214 -0.17 1.05 17.06
C TYR A 214 0.82 1.28 18.23
N PRO A 215 1.13 0.27 19.07
CA PRO A 215 2.08 0.46 20.16
C PRO A 215 3.48 0.78 19.66
N LEU A 216 3.89 0.28 18.49
CA LEU A 216 5.19 0.60 17.87
C LEU A 216 5.29 2.07 17.46
N VAL A 217 4.25 2.64 16.86
CA VAL A 217 4.21 4.05 16.46
C VAL A 217 4.26 4.95 17.69
N VAL A 218 3.46 4.64 18.72
CA VAL A 218 3.45 5.41 19.98
C VAL A 218 4.82 5.31 20.67
N LEU A 219 5.38 4.11 20.79
CA LEU A 219 6.67 3.88 21.43
C LEU A 219 7.82 4.54 20.67
N GLY A 220 7.82 4.49 19.34
CA GLY A 220 8.80 5.20 18.50
C GLY A 220 8.74 6.72 18.68
N PHE A 221 7.54 7.29 18.78
CA PHE A 221 7.37 8.72 19.07
C PHE A 221 7.84 9.08 20.48
N LEU A 222 7.53 8.26 21.48
CA LEU A 222 7.98 8.48 22.86
C LEU A 222 9.50 8.39 22.99
N ILE A 223 10.13 7.42 22.31
CA ILE A 223 11.60 7.32 22.19
C ILE A 223 12.15 8.56 21.50
N PHE A 224 11.58 9.01 20.39
CA PHE A 224 12.02 10.23 19.71
C PHE A 224 11.98 11.46 20.62
N ILE A 225 10.91 11.62 21.40
CA ILE A 225 10.79 12.71 22.39
C ILE A 225 11.83 12.56 23.51
N ALA A 226 12.08 11.34 23.99
CA ALA A 226 13.02 11.07 25.09
C ALA A 226 14.50 11.23 24.69
N PHE A 227 14.86 10.82 23.47
CA PHE A 227 16.25 10.88 22.95
C PHE A 227 16.60 12.23 22.35
N LYS A 228 15.60 13.03 21.93
CA LYS A 228 15.80 14.44 21.58
C LYS A 228 16.00 15.25 22.87
N LYS A 229 17.13 15.03 23.55
CA LYS A 229 17.65 15.94 24.58
C LYS A 229 17.88 17.32 23.92
N LEU A 230 16.92 18.22 24.11
CA LEU A 230 17.02 19.68 23.93
C LEU A 230 16.36 20.33 25.15
#